data_AF-A0A3B0PG31-F1
#
_entry.id   AF-A0A3B0PG31-F1
#
_cell.length_a   1.000
_cell.length_b   1.000
_cell.length_c   1.000
_cell.angle_alpha   90.00
_cell.angle_beta   90.00
_cell.angle_gamma   90.00
#
_symmetry.space_group_name_H-M   'P 1'
#
loop_
_entity.id
_entity.type
_entity.pdbx_description
1 polymer ?
#
loop_
_entity_poly.entity_id
_entity_poly.type
_entity_poly.pdbx_seq_one_letter_code
_entity_poly.pdbx_strand_id
1 'polypeptide(L)'
;MDDVMYLAFIKPYVDLNEYDEIKTKVNEICLMFKNQLQYGYQINEIIKESFVPHVGLSNLDQADLDFLKSNPNYRQLLISFKEKINQLDQVNDHNVKEIINWLAHQIKLGDLVLEKPLGGKNLYMPLRIVLSNKKHGPELNKVIALYDKQTILKNLDDAINYLTNAK
;
A
#
# COMPACT_ATOMS: atom_id res chain seq x y z
N MET A 1 19.64 -19.53 -5.36
CA MET A 1 18.49 -20.41 -5.07
C MET A 1 17.31 -19.92 -5.89
N ASP A 2 16.66 -20.78 -6.66
CA ASP A 2 15.43 -20.41 -7.38
C ASP A 2 14.27 -20.12 -6.41
N ASP A 3 13.14 -19.64 -6.92
CA ASP A 3 11.99 -19.23 -6.09
C ASP A 3 11.33 -20.41 -5.38
N VAL A 4 11.28 -21.59 -6.00
CA VAL A 4 10.66 -22.78 -5.41
C VAL A 4 11.47 -23.26 -4.21
N MET A 5 12.77 -23.40 -4.39
CA MET A 5 13.71 -23.78 -3.33
C MET A 5 13.76 -22.74 -2.22
N TYR A 6 13.73 -21.45 -2.58
CA TYR A 6 13.70 -20.36 -1.61
C TYR A 6 12.43 -20.38 -0.75
N LEU A 7 11.27 -20.54 -1.37
CA LEU A 7 10.00 -20.62 -0.66
C LEU A 7 9.95 -21.83 0.27
N ALA A 8 10.44 -23.00 -0.18
CA ALA A 8 10.53 -24.18 0.65
C ALA A 8 11.44 -23.97 1.87
N PHE A 9 12.55 -23.26 1.69
CA PHE A 9 13.49 -22.94 2.76
C PHE A 9 12.95 -21.91 3.76
N ILE A 10 12.32 -20.83 3.29
CA ILE A 10 11.99 -19.69 4.15
C ILE A 10 10.69 -19.84 4.91
N LYS A 11 9.67 -20.49 4.33
CA LYS A 11 8.33 -20.60 4.93
C LYS A 11 8.29 -21.16 6.35
N PRO A 12 9.10 -22.18 6.72
CA PRO A 12 9.10 -22.68 8.10
C PRO A 12 9.48 -21.65 9.16
N TYR A 13 10.14 -20.55 8.76
CA TYR A 13 10.52 -19.47 9.68
C TYR A 13 9.46 -18.37 9.79
N VAL A 14 8.48 -18.32 8.89
CA VAL A 14 7.55 -17.20 8.78
C VAL A 14 6.45 -17.30 9.83
N ASP A 15 6.27 -16.22 10.60
CA ASP A 15 5.16 -16.00 11.50
C ASP A 15 4.30 -14.83 11.00
N LEU A 16 3.04 -15.13 10.66
CA LEU A 16 2.04 -14.15 10.21
C LEU A 16 0.79 -14.17 11.08
N ASN A 17 0.88 -14.67 12.31
CA ASN A 17 -0.29 -14.81 13.20
C ASN A 17 -0.98 -13.47 13.52
N GLU A 18 -0.22 -12.36 13.51
CA GLU A 18 -0.75 -11.01 13.74
C GLU A 18 -1.21 -10.31 12.45
N TYR A 19 -1.04 -10.92 11.27
CA TYR A 19 -1.19 -10.27 9.96
C TYR A 19 -2.31 -10.90 9.13
N ASP A 20 -3.50 -10.98 9.71
CA ASP A 20 -4.65 -11.70 9.14
C ASP A 20 -5.01 -11.28 7.71
N GLU A 21 -4.87 -9.99 7.39
CA GLU A 21 -5.23 -9.41 6.09
C GLU A 21 -4.31 -9.86 4.95
N ILE A 22 -3.08 -10.28 5.28
CA ILE A 22 -2.05 -10.63 4.28
C ILE A 22 -1.47 -12.03 4.45
N LYS A 23 -1.85 -12.79 5.50
CA LYS A 23 -1.27 -14.11 5.80
C LYS A 23 -1.42 -15.13 4.67
N THR A 24 -2.47 -15.02 3.86
CA THR A 24 -2.70 -15.89 2.70
C THR A 24 -1.73 -15.60 1.54
N LYS A 25 -0.98 -14.50 1.60
CA LYS A 25 -0.01 -14.03 0.61
C LYS A 25 1.44 -14.30 1.03
N VAL A 26 1.66 -15.35 1.81
CA VAL A 26 2.98 -15.70 2.35
C VAL A 26 4.05 -15.83 1.27
N ASN A 27 3.71 -16.36 0.09
CA ASN A 27 4.68 -16.50 -1.00
C ASN A 27 5.14 -15.13 -1.51
N GLU A 28 4.18 -14.24 -1.76
CA GLU A 28 4.41 -12.89 -2.25
C GLU A 28 5.22 -12.08 -1.24
N ILE A 29 4.92 -12.21 0.05
CA ILE A 29 5.69 -11.60 1.14
C ILE A 29 7.13 -12.10 1.13
N CYS A 30 7.35 -13.43 1.11
CA CYS A 30 8.71 -13.97 1.10
C CYS A 30 9.50 -13.52 -0.13
N LEU A 31 8.91 -13.61 -1.33
CA LEU A 31 9.58 -13.21 -2.58
C LEU A 31 9.92 -11.72 -2.61
N MET A 32 9.11 -10.87 -1.96
CA MET A 32 9.36 -9.44 -1.81
C MET A 32 10.69 -9.13 -1.12
N PHE A 33 11.11 -9.98 -0.16
CA PHE A 33 12.31 -9.79 0.64
C PHE A 33 13.45 -10.76 0.29
N LYS A 34 13.27 -11.61 -0.72
CA LYS A 34 14.25 -12.65 -1.11
C LYS A 34 15.68 -12.14 -1.21
N ASN A 35 15.87 -10.96 -1.80
CA ASN A 35 17.20 -10.37 -2.03
C ASN A 35 17.73 -9.54 -0.85
N GLN A 36 16.97 -9.42 0.25
CA GLN A 36 17.31 -8.61 1.42
C GLN A 36 17.76 -9.47 2.62
N LEU A 37 17.37 -10.75 2.64
CA LEU A 37 17.68 -11.67 3.73
C LEU A 37 19.10 -12.22 3.64
N GLN A 38 19.78 -12.31 4.77
CA GLN A 38 21.06 -13.01 4.93
C GLN A 38 20.85 -14.43 5.47
N TYR A 39 19.81 -14.64 6.30
CA TYR A 39 19.44 -15.94 6.86
C TYR A 39 17.93 -16.01 7.16
N GLY A 40 17.39 -17.23 7.29
CA GLY A 40 15.94 -17.47 7.34
C GLY A 40 15.21 -16.75 8.48
N TYR A 41 15.82 -16.69 9.67
CA TYR A 41 15.18 -16.11 10.86
C TYR A 41 14.91 -14.59 10.76
N GLN A 42 15.60 -13.86 9.87
CA GLN A 42 15.40 -12.42 9.68
C GLN A 42 14.05 -12.06 9.05
N ILE A 43 13.33 -13.02 8.47
CA ILE A 43 12.09 -12.73 7.75
C ILE A 43 11.04 -12.07 8.64
N ASN A 44 10.91 -12.50 9.90
CA ASN A 44 9.92 -11.95 10.82
C ASN A 44 10.28 -10.53 11.27
N GLU A 45 11.58 -10.21 11.39
CA GLU A 45 12.04 -8.85 11.69
C GLU A 45 11.68 -7.91 10.54
N ILE A 46 12.00 -8.30 9.30
CA ILE A 46 11.70 -7.51 8.12
C ILE A 46 10.19 -7.34 7.92
N ILE A 47 9.38 -8.38 8.17
CA ILE A 47 7.91 -8.30 8.12
C ILE A 47 7.42 -7.26 9.13
N LYS A 48 7.89 -7.32 10.39
CA LYS A 48 7.49 -6.39 11.45
C LYS A 48 7.89 -4.94 11.16
N GLU A 49 9.06 -4.74 10.55
CA GLU A 49 9.50 -3.42 10.12
C GLU A 49 8.67 -2.89 8.94
N SER A 50 8.30 -3.77 8.00
CA SER A 50 7.65 -3.41 6.73
C SER A 50 6.14 -3.28 6.81
N PHE A 51 5.48 -3.98 7.74
CA PHE A 51 4.02 -4.03 7.84
C PHE A 51 3.53 -3.67 9.24
N VAL A 52 2.24 -3.40 9.34
CA VAL A 52 1.52 -3.33 10.61
C VAL A 52 0.57 -4.53 10.71
N PRO A 53 0.24 -5.02 11.91
CA PRO A 53 -0.73 -6.10 12.09
C PRO A 53 -2.09 -5.83 11.42
N HIS A 54 -2.57 -4.59 11.55
CA HIS A 54 -3.83 -4.13 10.97
C HIS A 54 -3.66 -2.77 10.31
N VAL A 55 -4.02 -2.66 9.04
CA VAL A 55 -4.05 -1.38 8.33
C VAL A 55 -5.36 -0.66 8.62
N GLY A 56 -5.30 0.64 8.84
CA GLY A 56 -6.48 1.46 9.08
C GLY A 56 -6.16 2.86 9.55
N LEU A 57 -7.07 3.80 9.28
CA LEU A 57 -6.92 5.20 9.64
C LEU A 57 -6.68 5.41 11.15
N SER A 58 -7.32 4.60 12.00
CA SER A 58 -7.17 4.65 13.46
C SER A 58 -5.76 4.33 13.96
N ASN A 59 -4.94 3.69 13.11
CA ASN A 59 -3.57 3.26 13.45
C ASN A 59 -2.52 4.24 12.91
N LEU A 60 -2.93 5.36 12.30
CA LEU A 60 -2.01 6.40 11.85
C LEU A 60 -1.60 7.31 13.02
N ASP A 61 -0.32 7.68 13.03
CA ASP A 61 0.19 8.70 13.95
C ASP A 61 -0.28 10.11 13.54
N GLN A 62 -0.19 11.08 14.45
CA GLN A 62 -0.61 12.45 14.16
C GLN A 62 0.19 13.06 13.00
N ALA A 63 1.46 12.71 12.85
CA ALA A 63 2.31 13.24 11.79
C ALA A 63 1.89 12.74 10.39
N ASP A 64 1.40 11.50 10.29
CA ASP A 64 0.80 10.94 9.08
C ASP A 64 -0.52 11.63 8.75
N LEU A 65 -1.37 11.82 9.75
CA LEU A 65 -2.64 12.53 9.58
C LEU A 65 -2.42 13.99 9.14
N ASP A 66 -1.47 14.69 9.75
CA ASP A 66 -1.08 16.05 9.37
C ASP A 66 -0.48 16.10 7.96
N PHE A 67 0.34 15.11 7.60
CA PHE A 67 0.84 14.98 6.24
C PHE A 67 -0.30 14.82 5.23
N LEU A 68 -1.29 13.95 5.50
CA LEU A 68 -2.45 13.77 4.63
C LEU A 68 -3.29 15.05 4.47
N LYS A 69 -3.36 15.89 5.51
CA LYS A 69 -4.02 17.21 5.46
C LYS A 69 -3.20 18.31 4.80
N SER A 70 -1.87 18.16 4.76
CA SER A 70 -0.97 19.20 4.29
C SER A 70 -1.14 19.59 2.81
N ASN A 71 -1.79 18.74 2.02
CA ASN A 71 -2.03 18.99 0.60
C ASN A 71 -3.50 18.71 0.23
N PRO A 72 -4.27 19.73 -0.19
CA PRO A 72 -5.68 19.56 -0.54
C PRO A 72 -5.91 18.61 -1.72
N ASN A 73 -4.89 18.35 -2.54
CA ASN A 73 -4.99 17.48 -3.72
C ASN A 73 -5.00 15.99 -3.35
N TYR A 74 -4.54 15.60 -2.15
CA TYR A 74 -4.47 14.19 -1.75
C TYR A 74 -5.84 13.52 -1.69
N ARG A 75 -6.88 14.23 -1.24
CA ARG A 75 -8.24 13.68 -1.25
C ARG A 75 -8.66 13.23 -2.64
N GLN A 76 -8.43 14.06 -3.65
CA GLN A 76 -8.84 13.77 -5.01
C GLN A 76 -7.96 12.71 -5.69
N LEU A 77 -6.69 12.62 -5.30
CA LEU A 77 -5.82 11.50 -5.65
C LEU A 77 -6.39 10.17 -5.13
N LEU A 78 -6.78 10.12 -3.85
CA LEU A 78 -7.35 8.91 -3.23
C LEU A 78 -8.68 8.50 -3.89
N ILE A 79 -9.55 9.48 -4.21
CA ILE A 79 -10.80 9.23 -4.95
C ILE A 79 -10.51 8.61 -6.33
N SER A 80 -9.58 9.21 -7.08
CA SER A 80 -9.25 8.73 -8.43
C SER A 80 -8.62 7.32 -8.39
N PHE A 81 -7.78 7.04 -7.40
CA PHE A 81 -7.24 5.70 -7.18
C PHE A 81 -8.35 4.70 -6.82
N LYS A 82 -9.26 5.08 -5.90
CA LYS A 82 -10.42 4.25 -5.50
C LYS A 82 -11.30 3.89 -6.69
N GLU A 83 -11.62 4.85 -7.56
CA GLU A 83 -12.43 4.61 -8.76
C GLU A 83 -11.80 3.55 -9.67
N LYS A 84 -10.48 3.61 -9.85
CA LYS A 84 -9.73 2.63 -10.65
C LYS A 84 -9.71 1.26 -9.99
N ILE A 85 -9.47 1.18 -8.67
CA ILE A 85 -9.56 -0.09 -7.93
C ILE A 85 -10.97 -0.69 -8.04
N ASN A 86 -12.01 0.14 -7.99
CA ASN A 86 -13.38 -0.33 -8.04
C ASN A 86 -13.74 -1.00 -9.38
N GLN A 87 -13.06 -0.62 -10.46
CA GLN A 87 -13.22 -1.19 -11.82
C GLN A 87 -12.51 -2.54 -12.01
N LEU A 88 -11.65 -2.96 -11.07
CA LEU A 88 -10.94 -4.23 -11.15
C LEU A 88 -11.77 -5.38 -10.58
N ASP A 89 -11.81 -6.53 -11.25
CA ASP A 89 -12.38 -7.75 -10.66
C ASP A 89 -11.51 -8.30 -9.53
N GLN A 90 -10.19 -8.25 -9.73
CA GLN A 90 -9.18 -8.68 -8.75
C GLN A 90 -8.02 -7.69 -8.71
N VAL A 91 -7.46 -7.49 -7.53
CA VAL A 91 -6.28 -6.63 -7.33
C VAL A 91 -5.01 -7.49 -7.40
N ASN A 92 -4.02 -7.05 -8.17
CA ASN A 92 -2.72 -7.70 -8.28
C ASN A 92 -1.60 -6.68 -8.52
N ASP A 93 -0.35 -7.13 -8.43
CA ASP A 93 0.81 -6.26 -8.59
C ASP A 93 0.78 -5.46 -9.91
N HIS A 94 0.45 -6.14 -11.01
CA HIS A 94 0.44 -5.56 -12.34
C HIS A 94 -0.59 -4.43 -12.47
N ASN A 95 -1.85 -4.68 -12.13
CA ASN A 95 -2.90 -3.67 -12.31
C ASN A 95 -2.75 -2.48 -11.35
N VAL A 96 -2.27 -2.70 -10.13
CA VAL A 96 -1.97 -1.59 -9.21
C VAL A 96 -0.85 -0.74 -9.78
N LYS A 97 0.20 -1.35 -10.32
CA LYS A 97 1.31 -0.64 -10.96
C LYS A 97 0.83 0.19 -12.15
N GLU A 98 -0.05 -0.35 -12.99
CA GLU A 98 -0.66 0.38 -14.10
C GLU A 98 -1.49 1.58 -13.63
N ILE A 99 -2.28 1.43 -12.57
CA ILE A 99 -3.07 2.52 -11.99
C ILE A 99 -2.15 3.63 -11.44
N ILE A 100 -1.12 3.28 -10.68
CA ILE A 100 -0.16 4.26 -10.14
C ILE A 100 0.57 4.99 -11.27
N ASN A 101 1.01 4.26 -12.30
CA ASN A 101 1.63 4.86 -13.47
C ASN A 101 0.67 5.77 -14.23
N TRP A 102 -0.60 5.39 -14.37
CA TRP A 102 -1.61 6.24 -14.99
C TRP A 102 -1.77 7.55 -14.21
N LEU A 103 -1.91 7.49 -12.88
CA LEU A 103 -2.01 8.66 -12.00
C LEU A 103 -0.80 9.59 -12.10
N ALA A 104 0.41 9.03 -12.23
CA ALA A 104 1.65 9.80 -12.37
C ALA A 104 1.70 10.70 -13.62
N HIS A 105 0.81 10.49 -14.59
CA HIS A 105 0.72 11.28 -15.82
C HIS A 105 -0.56 12.12 -15.91
N GLN A 106 -1.45 12.06 -14.91
CA GLN A 106 -2.70 12.81 -14.94
C GLN A 106 -2.55 14.22 -14.36
N ILE A 107 -3.05 15.20 -15.11
CA ILE A 107 -3.32 16.55 -14.59
C ILE A 107 -4.77 16.72 -14.15
N LYS A 108 -5.69 15.85 -14.59
CA LYS A 108 -7.09 15.90 -14.20
C LYS A 108 -7.43 14.70 -13.32
N LEU A 109 -7.84 14.97 -12.09
CA LEU A 109 -8.26 13.97 -11.11
C LEU A 109 -9.70 14.33 -10.72
N GLY A 110 -10.70 13.64 -11.27
CA GLY A 110 -12.10 14.07 -11.16
C GLY A 110 -12.31 15.51 -11.63
N ASP A 111 -12.83 16.36 -10.74
CA ASP A 111 -13.06 17.80 -11.00
C ASP A 111 -11.82 18.67 -10.72
N LEU A 112 -10.76 18.12 -10.13
CA LEU A 112 -9.51 18.83 -9.87
C LEU A 112 -8.65 18.86 -11.12
N VAL A 113 -8.20 20.05 -11.51
CA VAL A 113 -7.19 20.27 -12.55
C VAL A 113 -5.92 20.79 -11.90
N LEU A 114 -4.82 20.06 -12.10
CA LEU A 114 -3.49 20.39 -11.63
C LEU A 114 -2.70 21.09 -12.73
N GLU A 115 -1.79 21.97 -12.36
CA GLU A 115 -0.83 22.56 -13.30
C GLU A 115 0.16 21.51 -13.86
N LYS A 116 0.45 20.48 -13.05
CA LYS A 116 1.31 19.35 -13.42
C LYS A 116 0.90 18.07 -12.66
N PRO A 117 1.22 16.88 -13.17
CA PRO A 117 0.90 15.64 -12.48
C PRO A 117 1.53 15.55 -11.08
N LEU A 118 0.86 14.84 -10.17
CA LEU A 118 1.46 14.48 -8.89
C LEU A 118 2.53 13.42 -9.15
N GLY A 119 3.75 13.70 -8.71
CA GLY A 119 4.89 12.80 -8.83
C GLY A 119 5.65 12.65 -7.52
N GLY A 120 6.51 11.64 -7.44
CA GLY A 120 7.37 11.38 -6.29
C GLY A 120 6.58 11.32 -4.98
N LYS A 121 7.07 12.02 -3.93
CA LYS A 121 6.45 12.01 -2.61
C LYS A 121 4.95 12.32 -2.63
N ASN A 122 4.50 13.25 -3.49
CA ASN A 122 3.10 13.70 -3.52
C ASN A 122 2.13 12.71 -4.17
N LEU A 123 2.64 11.69 -4.86
CA LEU A 123 1.84 10.57 -5.39
C LEU A 123 1.95 9.34 -4.49
N TYR A 124 3.18 8.93 -4.21
CA TYR A 124 3.44 7.64 -3.57
C TYR A 124 3.17 7.64 -2.06
N MET A 125 3.52 8.72 -1.37
CA MET A 125 3.40 8.78 0.09
C MET A 125 1.95 8.76 0.60
N PRO A 126 1.00 9.57 0.07
CA PRO A 126 -0.38 9.50 0.54
C PRO A 126 -1.02 8.13 0.30
N LEU A 127 -0.78 7.50 -0.86
CA LEU A 127 -1.25 6.15 -1.15
C LEU A 127 -0.64 5.12 -0.18
N ARG A 128 0.67 5.22 0.08
CA ARG A 128 1.36 4.30 0.99
C ARG A 128 0.85 4.41 2.43
N ILE A 129 0.73 5.63 2.95
CA ILE A 129 0.26 5.86 4.31
C ILE A 129 -1.13 5.24 4.48
N VAL A 130 -2.06 5.51 3.55
CA VAL A 130 -3.45 5.03 3.62
C VAL A 130 -3.54 3.51 3.47
N LEU A 131 -2.70 2.90 2.63
CA LEU A 131 -2.84 1.48 2.26
C LEU A 131 -1.86 0.55 3.00
N SER A 132 -0.94 1.07 3.80
CA SER A 132 0.00 0.25 4.56
C SER A 132 0.34 0.78 5.96
N ASN A 133 -0.15 1.96 6.38
CA ASN A 133 0.24 2.63 7.63
C ASN A 133 1.76 2.76 7.82
N LYS A 134 2.53 2.85 6.73
CA LYS A 134 3.99 3.03 6.77
C LYS A 134 4.40 4.16 5.83
N LYS A 135 5.43 4.91 6.21
CA LYS A 135 6.00 5.99 5.39
C LYS A 135 6.98 5.46 4.33
N HIS A 136 7.55 4.29 4.58
CA HIS A 136 8.57 3.63 3.76
C HIS A 136 8.28 2.14 3.61
N GLY A 137 9.11 1.44 2.86
CA GLY A 137 9.03 -0.02 2.70
C GLY A 137 9.16 -0.47 1.24
N PRO A 138 8.75 -1.71 0.95
CA PRO A 138 8.86 -2.31 -0.38
C PRO A 138 8.04 -1.58 -1.43
N GLU A 139 8.17 -1.99 -2.69
CA GLU A 139 7.38 -1.45 -3.80
C GLU A 139 5.87 -1.38 -3.49
N LEU A 140 5.29 -0.19 -3.65
CA LEU A 140 3.93 0.11 -3.20
C LEU A 140 2.88 -0.77 -3.87
N ASN A 141 3.00 -1.00 -5.18
CA ASN A 141 2.15 -1.90 -5.96
C ASN A 141 2.11 -3.31 -5.36
N LYS A 142 3.26 -3.86 -4.98
CA LYS A 142 3.35 -5.19 -4.35
C LYS A 142 2.71 -5.21 -2.98
N VAL A 143 2.91 -4.16 -2.18
CA VAL A 143 2.29 -4.03 -0.85
C VAL A 143 0.77 -3.96 -0.95
N ILE A 144 0.22 -3.11 -1.83
CA ILE A 144 -1.22 -2.98 -2.04
C ILE A 144 -1.82 -4.32 -2.50
N ALA A 145 -1.13 -5.04 -3.40
CA ALA A 145 -1.58 -6.33 -3.92
C ALA A 145 -1.62 -7.47 -2.88
N LEU A 146 -1.08 -7.26 -1.67
CA LEU A 146 -1.24 -8.22 -0.57
C LEU A 146 -2.65 -8.21 0.01
N TYR A 147 -3.34 -7.07 -0.04
CA TYR A 147 -4.66 -6.89 0.55
C TYR A 147 -5.75 -7.22 -0.47
N ASP A 148 -6.89 -7.69 0.02
CA ASP A 148 -8.06 -7.84 -0.82
C ASP A 148 -8.66 -6.48 -1.23
N LYS A 149 -9.52 -6.52 -2.25
CA LYS A 149 -10.17 -5.32 -2.78
C LYS A 149 -11.00 -4.59 -1.71
N GLN A 150 -11.63 -5.32 -0.78
CA GLN A 150 -12.54 -4.75 0.21
C GLN A 150 -11.75 -3.94 1.26
N THR A 151 -10.64 -4.48 1.76
CA THR A 151 -9.75 -3.80 2.69
C THR A 151 -9.17 -2.53 2.07
N ILE A 152 -8.73 -2.60 0.81
CA ILE A 152 -8.22 -1.42 0.08
C ILE A 152 -9.31 -0.34 -0.02
N LEU A 153 -10.51 -0.70 -0.49
CA LEU A 153 -11.61 0.25 -0.65
C LEU A 153 -12.05 0.86 0.68
N LYS A 154 -12.14 0.06 1.75
CA LYS A 154 -12.46 0.53 3.10
C LYS A 154 -11.45 1.57 3.58
N ASN A 155 -10.15 1.29 3.47
CA ASN A 155 -9.11 2.20 3.93
C ASN A 155 -9.08 3.51 3.12
N LEU A 156 -9.34 3.43 1.80
CA LEU A 156 -9.51 4.62 0.97
C LEU A 156 -10.73 5.43 1.40
N ASP A 157 -11.86 4.80 1.67
CA ASP A 157 -13.08 5.48 2.12
C ASP A 157 -12.90 6.18 3.46
N ASP A 158 -12.31 5.50 4.44
CA ASP A 158 -12.01 6.06 5.75
C ASP A 158 -11.14 7.33 5.61
N ALA A 159 -10.09 7.27 4.79
CA ALA A 159 -9.20 8.41 4.53
C ALA A 159 -9.88 9.55 3.76
N ILE A 160 -10.69 9.25 2.74
CA ILE A 160 -11.43 10.25 1.96
C ILE A 160 -12.44 10.98 2.86
N ASN A 161 -13.15 10.24 3.72
CA ASN A 161 -14.10 10.81 4.68
C ASN A 161 -13.40 11.70 5.71
N TYR A 162 -12.26 11.24 6.23
CA TYR A 162 -11.43 12.04 7.14
C TYR A 162 -11.00 13.37 6.52
N LEU A 163 -10.49 13.35 5.28
CA LEU A 163 -10.06 14.56 4.56
C LEU A 163 -11.22 15.45 4.12
N THR A 164 -12.46 14.93 4.09
CA THR A 164 -13.66 15.73 3.81
C THR A 164 -14.07 16.56 5.04
N ASN A 165 -13.98 15.97 6.22
CA ASN A 165 -14.42 16.58 7.49
C ASN A 165 -13.34 17.42 8.18
N ALA A 166 -12.09 17.39 7.69
CA ALA A 166 -10.97 18.12 8.25
C ALA A 166 -10.88 19.61 7.83
N LYS A 167 -11.98 20.20 7.35
CA LYS A 167 -12.07 21.63 6.99
C LYS A 167 -12.22 22.52 8.22
#